data_AF-A0A7V8X257-F1
#
_entry.id   AF-A0A7V8X257-F1
#
_cell.length_a   1.000
_cell.length_b   1.000
_cell.length_c   1.000
_cell.angle_alpha   90.00
_cell.angle_beta   90.00
_cell.angle_gamma   90.00
#
_symmetry.space_group_name_H-M   'P 1'
#
loop_
_entity.id
_entity.type
_entity.pdbx_description
1 polymer ?
#
loop_
_entity_poly.entity_id
_entity_poly.type
_entity_poly.pdbx_seq_one_letter_code
_entity_poly.pdbx_strand_id
1 'polypeptide(L)'
;YEAVAAAAGATPLLAYHYPAVSPPGIAVAALADLPVVGCKDSTGDPDRLLHTLAVWDGNVYVGSHALISMAAAVGLPGCILALANAEPERCVRAFVGDGSAQRELAGAATALRTGGFPHGIKALTAARWGTATTTRLG
;
A
#
# COMPACT_ATOMS: atom_id res chain seq x y z
N TYR A 1 15.51 -2.06 12.66
CA TYR A 1 14.24 -2.63 13.15
C TYR A 1 14.28 -2.84 14.65
N GLU A 2 15.29 -3.51 15.22
CA GLU A 2 15.41 -3.68 16.68
C GLU A 2 15.23 -2.41 17.53
N ALA A 3 15.95 -1.34 17.21
CA ALA A 3 15.80 -0.07 17.93
C ALA A 3 14.38 0.51 17.85
N VAL A 4 13.69 0.32 16.72
CA VAL A 4 12.30 0.75 16.53
C VAL A 4 11.36 -0.14 17.33
N ALA A 5 11.58 -1.45 17.35
CA ALA A 5 10.81 -2.40 18.16
C ALA A 5 10.95 -2.09 19.66
N ALA A 6 12.18 -1.85 20.14
CA ALA A 6 12.43 -1.44 21.51
C ALA A 6 11.70 -0.14 21.88
N ALA A 7 11.71 0.85 20.99
CA ALA A 7 11.01 2.12 21.20
C ALA A 7 9.47 1.99 21.12
N ALA A 8 8.96 1.09 20.27
CA ALA A 8 7.54 0.85 20.07
C ALA A 8 6.89 0.02 21.19
N GLY A 9 7.70 -0.72 21.96
CA GLY A 9 7.23 -1.58 23.04
C GLY A 9 6.30 -2.67 22.53
N ALA A 10 5.08 -2.72 23.06
CA ALA A 10 4.06 -3.70 22.66
C ALA A 10 3.32 -3.34 21.36
N THR A 11 3.61 -2.19 20.73
CA THR A 11 2.92 -1.74 19.52
C THR A 11 3.34 -2.59 18.32
N PRO A 12 2.41 -3.24 17.59
CA PRO A 12 2.76 -4.04 16.42
C PRO A 12 3.45 -3.21 15.33
N LEU A 13 4.52 -3.75 14.75
CA LEU A 13 5.27 -3.10 13.68
C LEU A 13 4.96 -3.72 12.32
N LEU A 14 4.89 -2.85 11.31
CA LEU A 14 4.92 -3.26 9.91
C LEU A 14 6.27 -2.85 9.30
N ALA A 15 6.92 -3.79 8.63
CA ALA A 15 7.97 -3.47 7.68
C ALA A 15 7.37 -2.68 6.51
N TYR A 16 8.06 -1.66 6.02
CA TYR A 16 7.62 -0.93 4.82
C TYR A 16 8.60 -1.10 3.68
N HIS A 17 8.27 -2.00 2.75
CA HIS A 17 9.05 -2.24 1.55
C HIS A 17 8.65 -1.27 0.44
N TYR A 18 9.48 -0.25 0.19
CA TYR A 18 9.26 0.72 -0.89
C TYR A 18 10.57 1.10 -1.61
N PRO A 19 11.13 0.20 -2.44
CA PRO A 19 12.48 0.36 -2.99
C PRO A 19 12.64 1.58 -3.92
N ALA A 20 11.55 2.04 -4.54
CA ALA A 20 11.57 3.27 -5.35
C ALA A 20 11.90 4.53 -4.53
N VAL A 21 11.64 4.52 -3.22
CA VAL A 21 11.91 5.66 -2.31
C VAL A 21 13.06 5.35 -1.36
N SER A 22 13.21 4.08 -0.94
CA SER A 22 14.27 3.63 -0.05
C SER A 22 14.95 2.37 -0.62
N PRO A 23 15.88 2.53 -1.58
CA PRO A 23 16.66 1.42 -2.11
C PRO A 23 17.60 0.82 -1.04
N PRO A 24 17.90 -0.49 -1.09
CA PRO A 24 17.41 -1.48 -2.05
C PRO A 24 16.03 -2.07 -1.68
N GLY A 25 15.43 -1.63 -0.58
CA GLY A 25 14.25 -2.24 0.02
C GLY A 25 14.60 -3.37 1.00
N ILE A 26 13.69 -4.35 1.14
CA ILE A 26 13.72 -5.40 2.15
C ILE A 26 13.64 -6.73 1.41
N ALA A 27 14.69 -7.53 1.52
CA ALA A 27 14.70 -8.88 0.97
C ALA A 27 13.60 -9.73 1.61
N VAL A 28 12.89 -10.57 0.84
CA VAL A 28 11.84 -11.45 1.39
C VAL A 28 12.41 -12.35 2.48
N ALA A 29 13.58 -12.94 2.24
CA ALA A 29 14.26 -13.82 3.18
C ALA A 29 14.57 -13.16 4.53
N ALA A 30 14.71 -11.83 4.58
CA ALA A 30 14.98 -11.12 5.83
C ALA A 30 13.73 -10.93 6.69
N LEU A 31 12.50 -11.06 6.14
CA LEU A 31 11.27 -10.77 6.86
C LEU A 31 11.05 -11.66 8.08
N ALA A 32 11.52 -12.91 8.03
CA ALA A 32 11.42 -13.86 9.15
C ALA A 32 12.23 -13.43 10.38
N ASP A 33 13.30 -12.66 10.17
CA ASP A 33 14.21 -12.20 11.23
C ASP A 33 13.85 -10.80 11.76
N LEU A 34 12.85 -10.13 11.17
CA LEU A 34 12.45 -8.80 11.59
C LEU A 34 11.40 -8.88 12.71
N PRO A 35 11.47 -7.99 13.73
CA PRO A 35 10.45 -7.87 14.77
C PRO A 35 9.20 -7.14 14.25
N VAL A 36 8.53 -7.71 13.24
CA VAL A 36 7.35 -7.14 12.58
C VAL A 36 6.25 -8.18 12.47
N VAL A 37 4.99 -7.75 12.57
CA VAL A 37 3.82 -8.61 12.40
C VAL A 37 3.33 -8.65 10.95
N GLY A 38 3.95 -7.85 10.08
CA GLY A 38 3.52 -7.70 8.70
C GLY A 38 4.43 -6.79 7.87
N CYS A 39 4.17 -6.76 6.58
CA CYS A 39 4.91 -5.99 5.60
C CYS A 39 3.94 -5.26 4.67
N LYS A 40 4.09 -3.94 4.54
CA LYS A 40 3.49 -3.19 3.45
C LYS A 40 4.43 -3.25 2.24
N ASP A 41 3.96 -3.80 1.14
CA ASP A 41 4.72 -3.91 -0.11
C ASP A 41 4.22 -2.93 -1.17
N SER A 42 5.02 -1.90 -1.46
CA SER A 42 4.72 -0.86 -2.46
C SER A 42 5.42 -1.09 -3.81
N THR A 43 5.95 -2.29 -4.10
CA THR A 43 6.59 -2.59 -5.39
C THR A 43 5.59 -2.63 -6.53
N GLY A 44 4.39 -3.17 -6.29
CA GLY A 44 3.45 -3.53 -7.35
C GLY A 44 3.85 -4.78 -8.14
N ASP A 45 4.77 -5.58 -7.61
CA ASP A 45 5.26 -6.82 -8.23
C ASP A 45 4.43 -8.03 -7.75
N PRO A 46 3.64 -8.66 -8.63
CA PRO A 46 2.84 -9.84 -8.28
C PRO A 46 3.70 -11.08 -7.98
N ASP A 47 4.87 -11.24 -8.61
CA ASP A 47 5.74 -12.41 -8.39
C ASP A 47 6.38 -12.34 -7.02
N ARG A 48 6.83 -11.13 -6.63
CA ARG A 48 7.31 -10.89 -5.27
C ARG A 48 6.21 -11.12 -4.23
N LEU A 49 4.98 -10.67 -4.49
CA LEU A 49 3.86 -10.91 -3.58
C LEU A 49 3.66 -12.41 -3.34
N LEU A 50 3.54 -13.20 -4.41
CA LEU A 50 3.37 -14.65 -4.31
C LEU A 50 4.56 -15.33 -3.63
N HIS A 51 5.79 -14.92 -3.96
CA HIS A 51 6.98 -15.44 -3.30
C HIS A 51 6.96 -15.16 -1.80
N THR A 52 6.57 -13.94 -1.38
CA THR A 52 6.48 -13.57 0.03
C THR A 52 5.48 -14.45 0.78
N LEU A 53 4.28 -14.63 0.23
CA LEU A 53 3.24 -15.48 0.83
C LEU A 53 3.63 -16.96 0.87
N ALA A 54 4.49 -17.42 -0.04
CA ALA A 54 4.94 -18.80 -0.08
C ALA A 54 6.00 -19.13 0.99
N VAL A 55 6.68 -18.12 1.56
CA VAL A 55 7.83 -18.33 2.45
C VAL A 55 7.72 -17.60 3.79
N TRP A 56 6.68 -16.80 4.01
CA TRP A 56 6.51 -16.01 5.21
C TRP A 56 5.04 -15.87 5.61
N ASP A 57 4.73 -16.20 6.87
CA ASP A 57 3.37 -16.23 7.40
C ASP A 57 2.89 -14.89 7.98
N GLY A 58 3.68 -13.82 7.80
CA GLY A 58 3.33 -12.48 8.27
C GLY A 58 2.25 -11.81 7.41
N ASN A 59 1.58 -10.80 7.99
CA ASN A 59 0.54 -10.06 7.27
C ASN A 59 1.13 -9.22 6.13
N VAL A 60 0.73 -9.47 4.88
CA VAL A 60 1.14 -8.64 3.74
C VAL A 60 0.04 -7.63 3.38
N TYR A 61 0.41 -6.38 3.13
CA TYR A 61 -0.49 -5.33 2.65
C TYR A 61 0.06 -4.72 1.36
N VAL A 62 -0.63 -4.89 0.23
CA VAL A 62 -0.17 -4.29 -1.03
C VAL A 62 -0.38 -2.77 -1.02
N GLY A 63 0.61 -2.05 -1.53
CA GLY A 63 0.60 -0.60 -1.74
C GLY A 63 0.21 -0.17 -3.16
N SER A 64 0.15 -1.13 -4.10
CA SER A 64 -0.21 -0.89 -5.49
C SER A 64 -1.70 -1.15 -5.73
N HIS A 65 -2.39 -0.18 -6.34
CA HIS A 65 -3.78 -0.31 -6.76
C HIS A 65 -3.99 -1.44 -7.79
N ALA A 66 -2.95 -1.76 -8.56
CA ALA A 66 -3.03 -2.78 -9.60
C ALA A 66 -3.21 -4.19 -9.03
N LEU A 67 -2.87 -4.41 -7.76
CA LEU A 67 -2.87 -5.72 -7.11
C LEU A 67 -4.05 -5.96 -6.17
N ILE A 68 -5.02 -5.05 -6.05
CA ILE A 68 -6.09 -5.17 -5.04
C ILE A 68 -6.89 -6.47 -5.22
N SER A 69 -7.36 -6.77 -6.43
CA SER A 69 -8.11 -8.00 -6.68
C SER A 69 -7.29 -9.27 -6.47
N MET A 70 -5.98 -9.23 -6.79
CA MET A 70 -5.08 -10.35 -6.51
C MET A 70 -4.88 -10.54 -5.00
N ALA A 71 -4.65 -9.44 -4.27
CA ALA A 71 -4.51 -9.46 -2.82
C ALA A 71 -5.74 -10.09 -2.15
N ALA A 72 -6.94 -9.74 -2.60
CA ALA A 72 -8.18 -10.36 -2.15
C ALA A 72 -8.22 -11.86 -2.47
N ALA A 73 -7.91 -12.25 -3.70
CA ALA A 73 -7.97 -13.64 -4.16
C ALA A 73 -7.00 -14.57 -3.41
N VAL A 74 -5.84 -14.06 -2.98
CA VAL A 74 -4.85 -14.83 -2.22
C VAL A 74 -4.95 -14.65 -0.70
N GLY A 75 -6.02 -14.00 -0.22
CA GLY A 75 -6.36 -13.95 1.20
C GLY A 75 -5.57 -12.96 2.06
N LEU A 76 -5.04 -11.87 1.48
CA LEU A 76 -4.42 -10.81 2.29
C LEU A 76 -5.44 -10.18 3.24
N PRO A 77 -5.00 -9.65 4.40
CA PRO A 77 -5.89 -8.97 5.35
C PRO A 77 -6.36 -7.59 4.87
N GLY A 78 -5.70 -6.98 3.88
CA GLY A 78 -6.04 -5.66 3.37
C GLY A 78 -5.03 -5.07 2.40
N CYS A 79 -5.26 -3.81 2.04
CA CYS A 79 -4.38 -3.01 1.19
C CYS A 79 -4.12 -1.64 1.84
N ILE A 80 -2.94 -1.05 1.62
CA ILE A 80 -2.61 0.31 2.11
C ILE A 80 -2.30 1.21 0.91
N LEU A 81 -3.32 1.86 0.38
CA LEU A 81 -3.31 2.46 -0.95
C LEU A 81 -3.30 3.99 -0.91
N ALA A 82 -2.49 4.62 -1.76
CA ALA A 82 -2.58 6.07 -1.96
C ALA A 82 -3.97 6.48 -2.46
N LEU A 83 -4.54 5.75 -3.42
CA LEU A 83 -5.86 6.02 -3.99
C LEU A 83 -6.99 5.95 -2.96
N ALA A 84 -6.83 5.27 -1.83
CA ALA A 84 -7.87 5.23 -0.80
C ALA A 84 -8.20 6.62 -0.21
N ASN A 85 -7.32 7.61 -0.35
CA ASN A 85 -7.64 9.00 0.04
C ASN A 85 -8.73 9.61 -0.85
N ALA A 86 -8.77 9.26 -2.14
CA ALA A 86 -9.68 9.84 -3.13
C ALA A 86 -10.74 8.86 -3.65
N GLU A 87 -10.56 7.55 -3.51
CA GLU A 87 -11.47 6.51 -4.01
C GLU A 87 -11.68 5.38 -2.99
N PRO A 88 -11.99 5.68 -1.71
CA PRO A 88 -12.05 4.64 -0.66
C PRO A 88 -13.08 3.55 -0.96
N GLU A 89 -14.28 3.91 -1.42
CA GLU A 89 -15.35 2.95 -1.67
C GLU A 89 -15.03 2.05 -2.86
N ARG A 90 -14.37 2.57 -3.90
CA ARG A 90 -13.92 1.73 -5.03
C ARG A 90 -12.80 0.78 -4.61
N CYS A 91 -11.85 1.24 -3.79
CA CYS A 91 -10.82 0.38 -3.22
C CYS A 91 -11.44 -0.77 -2.39
N VAL A 92 -12.44 -0.46 -1.54
CA VAL A 92 -13.15 -1.49 -0.75
C VAL A 92 -13.89 -2.46 -1.67
N ARG A 93 -14.65 -1.97 -2.65
CA ARG A 93 -15.37 -2.83 -3.61
C ARG A 93 -14.41 -3.75 -4.36
N ALA A 94 -13.32 -3.22 -4.88
CA ALA A 94 -12.30 -4.00 -5.56
C ALA A 94 -11.69 -5.09 -4.67
N PHE A 95 -11.49 -4.79 -3.37
CA PHE A 95 -10.95 -5.72 -2.39
C PHE A 95 -11.96 -6.82 -1.99
N VAL A 96 -13.26 -6.57 -2.07
CA VAL A 96 -14.28 -7.62 -1.87
C VAL A 96 -14.63 -8.38 -3.16
N GLY A 97 -13.83 -8.19 -4.22
CA GLY A 97 -13.94 -8.97 -5.47
C GLY A 97 -14.66 -8.27 -6.63
N ASP A 98 -15.01 -6.98 -6.54
CA ASP A 98 -15.62 -6.24 -7.64
C ASP A 98 -14.56 -5.89 -8.71
N GLY A 99 -14.48 -6.72 -9.75
CA GLY A 99 -13.61 -6.50 -10.90
C GLY A 99 -13.94 -5.24 -11.72
N SER A 100 -15.17 -4.71 -11.66
CA SER A 100 -15.49 -3.43 -12.30
C SER A 100 -14.87 -2.28 -11.52
N ALA A 101 -15.02 -2.28 -10.19
CA ALA A 101 -14.37 -1.28 -9.33
C ALA A 101 -12.85 -1.28 -9.49
N GLN A 102 -12.23 -2.46 -9.65
CA GLN A 102 -10.80 -2.57 -9.96
C GLN A 102 -10.43 -1.83 -11.26
N ARG A 103 -11.19 -2.02 -12.34
CA ARG A 103 -10.94 -1.33 -13.61
C ARG A 103 -11.19 0.17 -13.52
N GLU A 104 -12.23 0.58 -12.80
CA GLU A 104 -12.60 1.99 -12.64
C GLU A 104 -11.53 2.81 -11.91
N LEU A 105 -10.73 2.18 -11.03
CA LEU A 105 -9.59 2.81 -10.37
C LEU A 105 -8.48 3.24 -11.35
N ALA A 106 -8.43 2.69 -12.56
CA ALA A 106 -7.40 3.01 -13.55
C ALA A 106 -7.36 4.50 -13.94
N GLY A 107 -8.53 5.16 -13.99
CA GLY A 107 -8.62 6.59 -14.29
C GLY A 107 -7.95 7.43 -13.20
N ALA A 108 -8.34 7.21 -11.94
CA ALA A 108 -7.74 7.88 -10.80
C ALA A 108 -6.24 7.56 -10.66
N ALA A 109 -5.84 6.32 -10.94
CA ALA A 109 -4.44 5.92 -10.93
C ALA A 109 -3.61 6.68 -11.97
N THR A 110 -4.15 6.88 -13.18
CA THR A 110 -3.49 7.67 -14.23
C THR A 110 -3.38 9.13 -13.82
N ALA A 111 -4.46 9.73 -13.32
CA ALA A 111 -4.44 11.11 -12.84
C ALA A 111 -3.43 11.32 -11.70
N LEU A 112 -3.35 10.38 -10.74
CA LEU A 112 -2.35 10.39 -9.67
C LEU A 112 -0.93 10.39 -10.25
N ARG A 113 -0.64 9.48 -11.21
CA ARG A 113 0.70 9.39 -11.82
C ARG A 113 1.07 10.64 -12.60
N THR A 114 0.14 11.17 -13.41
CA THR A 114 0.36 12.40 -14.19
C THR A 114 0.65 13.61 -13.30
N GLY A 115 -0.03 13.71 -12.15
CA GLY A 115 0.22 14.78 -11.18
C GLY A 115 1.46 14.56 -10.31
N GLY A 116 2.11 13.40 -10.38
CA GLY A 116 3.23 13.02 -9.53
C GLY A 116 2.84 12.78 -8.06
N PHE A 117 3.67 12.06 -7.30
CA PHE A 117 3.45 11.87 -5.87
C PHE A 117 4.23 12.92 -5.05
N PRO A 118 3.62 13.58 -4.04
CA PRO A 118 2.26 13.39 -3.52
C PRO A 118 1.19 14.33 -4.14
N HIS A 119 1.54 15.19 -5.10
CA HIS A 119 0.63 16.24 -5.60
C HIS A 119 -0.62 15.71 -6.30
N GLY A 120 -0.50 14.70 -7.15
CA GLY A 120 -1.62 14.09 -7.88
C GLY A 120 -2.68 13.52 -6.93
N ILE A 121 -2.29 12.78 -5.89
CA ILE A 121 -3.28 12.27 -4.93
C ILE A 121 -3.89 13.39 -4.09
N LYS A 122 -3.12 14.42 -3.73
CA LYS A 122 -3.67 15.60 -3.03
C LYS A 122 -4.70 16.34 -3.89
N ALA A 123 -4.44 16.50 -5.18
CA ALA A 123 -5.36 17.14 -6.11
C ALA A 123 -6.66 16.32 -6.27
N LEU A 124 -6.56 15.00 -6.43
CA LEU A 124 -7.73 14.11 -6.49
C LEU A 124 -8.57 14.17 -5.20
N THR A 125 -7.90 14.12 -4.05
CA THR A 125 -8.54 14.19 -2.73
C THR A 125 -9.24 15.53 -2.54
N ALA A 126 -8.56 16.64 -2.88
CA ALA A 126 -9.13 17.99 -2.83
C ALA A 126 -10.35 18.15 -3.75
N ALA A 127 -10.26 17.67 -4.99
CA ALA A 127 -11.36 17.74 -5.94
C ALA A 127 -12.60 16.97 -5.46
N ARG A 128 -12.40 15.83 -4.80
CA ARG A 128 -13.50 15.01 -4.28
C ARG A 128 -14.12 15.58 -3.02
N TRP A 129 -13.30 16.01 -2.07
CA TRP A 129 -13.75 16.31 -0.71
C TRP A 129 -13.80 17.80 -0.39
N GLY A 130 -13.40 18.67 -1.33
CA GLY A 130 -13.33 20.12 -1.09
C GLY A 130 -12.25 20.52 -0.08
N THR A 131 -11.23 19.68 0.13
CA THR A 131 -10.12 19.96 1.06
C THR A 131 -9.03 20.78 0.38
N ALA A 132 -8.20 21.47 1.17
CA ALA A 132 -7.04 22.18 0.62
C ALA A 132 -5.98 21.21 0.06
N THR A 133 -5.28 21.63 -1.01
CA THR A 133 -4.13 20.88 -1.57
C THR A 133 -2.83 21.16 -0.80
N THR A 134 -2.82 22.21 0.01
CA THR A 134 -1.69 22.64 0.84
C THR A 134 -2.19 23.07 2.21
N THR A 135 -1.31 23.02 3.21
CA THR A 135 -1.49 23.69 4.49
C THR A 135 -0.16 24.34 4.87
N ARG A 136 -0.17 25.40 5.67
CA ARG A 136 1.07 25.97 6.21
C ARG A 136 1.60 25.02 7.27
N LEU A 137 2.91 24.77 7.27
CA LEU A 137 3.58 24.19 8.42
C LEU A 137 3.61 25.29 9.49
N GLY A 138 2.96 25.02 10.62
CA GLY A 138 3.00 25.87 11.82
C GLY A 138 4.30 25.72 12.57
#